data_AF-A0A6I8UUS7-F1
#
_entry.id   AF-A0A6I8UUS7-F1
#
_cell.length_a   1.000
_cell.length_b   1.000
_cell.length_c   1.000
_cell.angle_alpha   90.00
_cell.angle_beta   90.00
_cell.angle_gamma   90.00
#
_symmetry.space_group_name_H-M   'P 1'
#
loop_
_entity.id
_entity.type
_entity.pdbx_description
1 polymer ?
#
loop_
_entity_poly.entity_id
_entity_poly.type
_entity_poly.pdbx_seq_one_letter_code
_entity_poly.pdbx_strand_id
1 'polypeptide(L)'
;MSVPFSGTLRRSGGIVSAIGKQLKSINLKGVKRITVQFDPFAENVKSTREFFFLLSTPKVIQTNPKCVVKSDIVCDRQAASIKFALIDSAQEQAKVKEIRFNSGNLNTLELLELCNKHVSSLAPPEEVTNKVLTKAEKQKLGGGSKKALKKK
;
A
#
# COMPACT_ATOMS: atom_id res chain seq x y z
N MET A 1 43.48 1.58 4.71
CA MET A 1 43.08 1.87 3.31
C MET A 1 41.91 0.96 2.96
N SER A 2 40.67 1.48 2.98
CA SER A 2 39.47 0.72 2.62
C SER A 2 39.33 0.69 1.09
N VAL A 3 39.24 -0.49 0.51
CA VAL A 3 38.95 -0.65 -0.93
C VAL A 3 37.55 -0.06 -1.19
N PRO A 4 37.40 0.94 -2.07
CA PRO A 4 36.08 1.46 -2.41
C PRO A 4 35.28 0.33 -3.06
N PHE A 5 34.03 0.14 -2.60
CA PHE A 5 33.14 -0.90 -3.11
C PHE A 5 32.87 -0.67 -4.61
N SER A 6 33.57 -1.40 -5.47
CA SER A 6 33.45 -1.37 -6.92
C SER A 6 32.48 -2.47 -7.37
N GLY A 7 31.19 -2.25 -7.16
CA GLY A 7 30.14 -3.17 -7.59
C GLY A 7 28.80 -2.44 -7.79
N THR A 8 27.88 -3.06 -8.53
CA THR A 8 26.49 -2.58 -8.55
C THR A 8 25.74 -3.19 -7.38
N LEU A 9 25.15 -2.36 -6.51
CA LEU A 9 24.17 -2.79 -5.51
C LEU A 9 22.85 -3.19 -6.22
N ARG A 10 22.90 -4.18 -7.12
CA ARG A 10 21.70 -4.73 -7.75
C ARG A 10 21.02 -5.65 -6.75
N ARG A 11 19.77 -5.32 -6.39
CA ARG A 11 18.93 -6.23 -5.62
C ARG A 11 18.66 -7.48 -6.45
N SER A 12 18.73 -8.65 -5.81
CA SER A 12 18.49 -9.95 -6.46
C SER A 12 17.11 -10.02 -7.12
N GLY A 13 16.96 -10.85 -8.15
CA GLY A 13 15.69 -11.10 -8.85
C GLY A 13 14.86 -12.23 -8.23
N GLY A 14 15.24 -12.75 -7.07
CA GLY A 14 14.57 -13.90 -6.44
C GLY A 14 13.20 -13.58 -5.84
N ILE A 15 12.48 -14.63 -5.44
CA ILE A 15 11.11 -14.57 -4.90
C ILE A 15 10.99 -13.62 -3.70
N VAL A 16 11.95 -13.66 -2.77
CA VAL A 16 11.97 -12.76 -1.60
C VAL A 16 12.09 -11.29 -2.00
N SER A 17 12.87 -11.00 -3.03
CA SER A 17 13.00 -9.64 -3.58
C SER A 17 11.71 -9.19 -4.27
N ALA A 18 11.03 -10.08 -4.99
CA ALA A 18 9.73 -9.81 -5.60
C ALA A 18 8.67 -9.48 -4.54
N ILE A 19 8.58 -10.28 -3.46
CA ILE A 19 7.73 -10.01 -2.30
C ILE A 19 8.06 -8.63 -1.71
N GLY A 20 9.34 -8.32 -1.50
CA GLY A 20 9.78 -7.03 -0.99
C GLY A 20 9.46 -5.84 -1.89
N LYS A 21 9.41 -6.01 -3.21
CA LYS A 21 8.95 -4.98 -4.15
C LYS A 21 7.45 -4.77 -4.02
N GLN A 22 6.69 -5.87 -3.96
CA GLN A 22 5.24 -5.82 -3.88
C GLN A 22 4.73 -5.24 -2.57
N LEU A 23 5.44 -5.49 -1.47
CA LEU A 23 5.12 -4.88 -0.17
C LEU A 23 5.28 -3.37 -0.14
N LYS A 24 6.20 -2.81 -0.93
CA LYS A 24 6.39 -1.36 -1.00
C LYS A 24 5.29 -0.64 -1.77
N SER A 25 4.62 -1.33 -2.68
CA SER A 25 3.52 -0.77 -3.48
C SER A 25 2.14 -0.94 -2.81
N ILE A 26 2.06 -1.61 -1.66
CA ILE A 26 0.81 -1.76 -0.91
C ILE A 26 0.39 -0.45 -0.27
N ASN A 27 -0.87 -0.08 -0.48
CA ASN A 27 -1.50 1.06 0.14
C ASN A 27 -2.88 0.67 0.69
N LEU A 28 -3.09 0.83 1.99
CA LEU A 28 -4.35 0.45 2.67
C LEU A 28 -5.34 1.61 2.85
N LYS A 29 -5.11 2.77 2.23
CA LYS A 29 -5.97 3.97 2.41
C LYS A 29 -7.42 3.77 2.01
N GLY A 30 -7.71 2.91 1.03
CA GLY A 30 -9.09 2.58 0.61
C GLY A 30 -9.81 1.57 1.50
N VAL A 31 -9.13 1.00 2.51
CA VAL A 31 -9.64 -0.13 3.30
C VAL A 31 -9.98 0.30 4.73
N LYS A 32 -11.16 -0.11 5.20
CA LYS A 32 -11.64 0.09 6.56
C LYS A 32 -11.21 -1.04 7.49
N ARG A 33 -11.39 -2.29 7.04
CA ARG A 33 -11.09 -3.49 7.83
C ARG A 33 -10.63 -4.63 6.95
N ILE A 34 -9.60 -5.34 7.38
CA ILE A 34 -9.12 -6.59 6.79
C ILE A 34 -9.41 -7.71 7.77
N THR A 35 -10.14 -8.72 7.32
CA THR A 35 -10.46 -9.90 8.12
C THR A 35 -9.85 -11.12 7.43
N VAL A 36 -8.86 -11.73 8.06
CA VAL A 36 -8.21 -12.95 7.54
C VAL A 36 -8.76 -14.13 8.31
N GLN A 37 -9.58 -14.94 7.66
CA GLN A 37 -10.16 -16.14 8.23
C GLN A 37 -9.36 -17.36 7.78
N PHE A 38 -8.84 -18.14 8.72
CA PHE A 38 -8.12 -19.37 8.40
C PHE A 38 -8.19 -20.40 9.51
N ASP A 39 -8.03 -21.67 9.13
CA ASP A 39 -7.89 -22.80 10.03
C ASP A 39 -6.40 -23.20 10.14
N PRO A 40 -5.77 -23.12 11.32
CA PRO A 40 -4.34 -23.41 11.47
C PRO A 40 -3.99 -24.88 11.18
N PHE A 41 -4.98 -25.79 11.20
CA PHE A 41 -4.77 -27.22 10.96
C PHE A 41 -5.01 -27.64 9.51
N ALA A 42 -5.52 -26.74 8.66
CA ALA A 42 -5.65 -27.03 7.23
C ALA A 42 -4.29 -26.91 6.51
N GLU A 43 -4.06 -27.77 5.53
CA GLU A 43 -2.76 -27.95 4.87
C GLU A 43 -2.28 -26.69 4.13
N ASN A 44 -3.20 -25.96 3.48
CA ASN A 44 -2.89 -24.87 2.55
C ASN A 44 -3.00 -23.47 3.17
N VAL A 45 -2.56 -23.30 4.41
CA VAL A 45 -2.79 -22.07 5.19
C VAL A 45 -1.53 -21.24 5.38
N LYS A 46 -0.36 -21.82 5.11
CA LYS A 46 0.96 -21.17 5.25
C LYS A 46 1.01 -19.83 4.50
N SER A 47 0.63 -19.82 3.22
CA SER A 47 0.63 -18.60 2.38
C SER A 47 -0.25 -17.49 2.96
N THR A 48 -1.43 -17.85 3.49
CA THR A 48 -2.36 -16.88 4.08
C THR A 48 -1.80 -16.29 5.38
N ARG A 49 -1.15 -17.12 6.20
CA ARG A 49 -0.50 -16.67 7.45
C ARG A 49 0.69 -15.76 7.18
N GLU A 50 1.52 -16.10 6.20
CA GLU A 50 2.64 -15.26 5.76
C GLU A 50 2.12 -13.92 5.21
N PHE A 51 1.07 -13.94 4.40
CA PHE A 51 0.42 -12.72 3.90
C PHE A 51 -0.12 -11.84 5.04
N PHE A 52 -0.79 -12.43 6.03
CA PHE A 52 -1.29 -11.70 7.21
C PHE A 52 -0.15 -11.05 8.00
N PHE A 53 0.94 -11.80 8.24
CA PHE A 53 2.13 -11.27 8.91
C PHE A 53 2.69 -10.05 8.16
N LEU A 54 2.80 -10.13 6.83
CA LEU A 54 3.29 -9.03 6.01
C LEU A 54 2.40 -7.78 6.08
N LEU A 55 1.07 -7.94 6.10
CA LEU A 55 0.13 -6.84 6.29
C LEU A 55 0.22 -6.21 7.68
N SER A 56 0.54 -7.01 8.70
CA SER A 56 0.68 -6.53 10.09
C SER A 56 1.99 -5.77 10.35
N THR A 57 2.88 -5.68 9.37
CA THR A 57 4.13 -4.94 9.54
C THR A 57 3.86 -3.44 9.72
N PRO A 58 4.63 -2.74 10.57
CA PRO A 58 4.37 -1.34 10.90
C PRO A 58 4.40 -0.44 9.66
N LYS A 59 5.24 -0.76 8.67
CA LYS A 59 5.34 -0.01 7.41
C LYS A 59 4.02 -0.01 6.62
N VAL A 60 3.33 -1.15 6.61
CA VAL A 60 2.05 -1.29 5.89
C VAL A 60 0.92 -0.65 6.70
N ILE A 61 0.89 -0.88 8.02
CA ILE A 61 -0.11 -0.25 8.92
C ILE A 61 -0.02 1.27 8.89
N GLN A 62 1.18 1.85 8.79
CA GLN A 62 1.39 3.29 8.69
C GLN A 62 0.73 3.92 7.45
N THR A 63 0.47 3.15 6.38
CA THR A 63 -0.23 3.68 5.19
C THR A 63 -1.67 4.09 5.51
N ASN A 64 -2.32 3.36 6.42
CA ASN A 64 -3.63 3.70 6.96
C ASN A 64 -3.76 3.22 8.42
N PRO A 65 -3.46 4.08 9.41
CA PRO A 65 -3.52 3.70 10.82
C PRO A 65 -4.96 3.46 11.32
N LYS A 66 -5.98 3.90 10.57
CA LYS A 66 -7.39 3.65 10.90
C LYS A 66 -7.86 2.28 10.43
N CYS A 67 -7.11 1.62 9.55
CA CYS A 67 -7.45 0.29 9.06
C CYS A 67 -7.26 -0.75 10.16
N VAL A 68 -8.32 -1.51 10.45
CA VAL A 68 -8.24 -2.60 11.45
C VAL A 68 -7.90 -3.90 10.74
N VAL A 69 -6.76 -4.50 11.11
CA VAL A 69 -6.32 -5.81 10.61
C VAL A 69 -6.61 -6.85 11.68
N LYS A 70 -7.54 -7.77 11.41
CA LYS A 70 -7.97 -8.81 12.36
C LYS A 70 -7.86 -10.20 11.74
N SER A 71 -7.39 -11.16 12.53
CA SER A 71 -7.44 -12.59 12.22
C SER A 71 -8.66 -13.25 12.88
N ASP A 72 -9.44 -14.00 12.12
CA ASP A 72 -10.50 -14.86 12.62
C ASP A 72 -10.05 -16.33 12.48
N ILE A 73 -9.70 -16.94 13.60
CA ILE A 73 -9.19 -18.32 13.64
C ILE A 73 -10.38 -19.26 13.86
N VAL A 74 -10.56 -20.22 12.96
CA VAL A 74 -11.70 -21.15 12.93
C VAL A 74 -11.17 -22.59 12.78
N CYS A 75 -11.89 -23.60 13.26
CA CYS A 75 -11.49 -25.01 13.18
C CYS A 75 -12.46 -25.88 12.35
N ASP A 76 -12.99 -25.33 11.25
CA ASP A 76 -14.04 -25.97 10.44
C ASP A 76 -13.50 -26.67 9.18
N ARG A 77 -12.17 -26.83 9.05
CA ARG A 77 -11.48 -27.32 7.83
C ARG A 77 -11.83 -26.56 6.56
N GLN A 78 -12.36 -25.34 6.71
CA GLN A 78 -12.73 -24.49 5.59
C GLN A 78 -11.50 -23.88 4.93
N ALA A 79 -11.61 -23.61 3.63
CA ALA A 79 -10.58 -22.89 2.90
C ALA A 79 -10.37 -21.50 3.50
N ALA A 80 -9.11 -21.08 3.59
CA ALA A 80 -8.77 -19.76 4.08
C ALA A 80 -9.34 -18.67 3.15
N SER A 81 -9.83 -17.59 3.76
CA SER A 81 -10.41 -16.45 3.04
C SER A 81 -9.96 -15.13 3.64
N ILE A 82 -9.73 -14.15 2.77
CA ILE A 82 -9.35 -12.79 3.16
C ILE A 82 -10.45 -11.85 2.70
N LYS A 83 -11.05 -11.11 3.63
CA LYS A 83 -12.11 -10.15 3.36
C LYS A 83 -11.61 -8.73 3.60
N PHE A 84 -11.75 -7.88 2.59
CA PHE A 84 -11.45 -6.45 2.65
C PHE A 84 -12.76 -5.67 2.64
N ALA A 85 -13.06 -5.00 3.75
CA ALA A 85 -14.15 -4.04 3.83
C ALA A 85 -13.62 -2.67 3.41
N LEU A 86 -14.19 -2.10 2.35
CA LEU A 86 -13.77 -0.81 1.79
C LEU A 86 -14.40 0.36 2.56
N ILE A 87 -13.76 1.52 2.49
CA ILE A 87 -14.31 2.80 2.98
C ILE A 87 -15.36 3.30 1.99
N ASP A 88 -16.39 4.01 2.45
CA ASP A 88 -17.51 4.48 1.64
C ASP A 88 -17.06 5.26 0.39
N SER A 89 -16.05 6.14 0.50
CA SER A 89 -15.47 6.86 -0.65
C SER A 89 -14.83 5.94 -1.70
N ALA A 90 -14.24 4.83 -1.29
CA ALA A 90 -13.67 3.83 -2.20
C ALA A 90 -14.73 2.88 -2.76
N GLN A 91 -15.83 2.66 -2.02
CA GLN A 91 -16.97 1.86 -2.49
C GLN A 91 -17.68 2.53 -3.67
N GLU A 92 -17.79 3.86 -3.69
CA GLU A 92 -18.37 4.60 -4.81
C GLU A 92 -17.56 4.43 -6.09
N GLN A 93 -16.22 4.47 -5.97
CA GLN A 93 -15.31 4.27 -7.11
C GLN A 93 -15.35 2.83 -7.63
N ALA A 94 -15.41 1.83 -6.73
CA ALA A 94 -15.40 0.42 -7.08
C ALA A 94 -16.79 -0.16 -7.38
N LYS A 95 -17.88 0.52 -6.98
CA LYS A 95 -19.27 0.01 -6.92
C LYS A 95 -19.43 -1.29 -6.13
N VAL A 96 -18.46 -1.64 -5.29
CA VAL A 96 -18.40 -2.91 -4.54
C VAL A 96 -18.18 -2.60 -3.07
N LYS A 97 -18.91 -3.28 -2.19
CA LYS A 97 -18.82 -3.10 -0.72
C LYS A 97 -17.63 -3.84 -0.10
N GLU A 98 -17.35 -5.04 -0.58
CA GLU A 98 -16.31 -5.92 -0.06
C GLU A 98 -15.58 -6.68 -1.16
N ILE A 99 -14.28 -6.88 -0.96
CA ILE A 99 -13.45 -7.72 -1.83
C ILE A 99 -13.07 -8.96 -1.04
N ARG A 100 -13.25 -10.14 -1.62
CA ARG A 100 -12.90 -11.42 -0.99
C ARG A 100 -11.89 -12.17 -1.83
N PHE A 101 -10.79 -12.59 -1.21
CA PHE A 101 -9.82 -13.50 -1.82
C PHE A 101 -9.96 -14.89 -1.19
N ASN A 102 -10.11 -15.89 -2.05
CA ASN A 102 -10.07 -17.30 -1.64
C ASN A 102 -8.63 -17.79 -1.80
N SER A 103 -7.93 -18.07 -0.70
CA SER A 103 -6.49 -18.28 -0.70
C SER A 103 -6.05 -19.75 -0.77
N GLY A 104 -6.98 -20.67 -1.03
CA GLY A 104 -6.72 -22.12 -0.98
C GLY A 104 -5.58 -22.62 -1.88
N ASN A 105 -5.38 -21.99 -3.05
CA ASN A 105 -4.34 -22.37 -4.03
C ASN A 105 -3.44 -21.19 -4.42
N LEU A 106 -3.40 -20.13 -3.61
CA LEU A 106 -2.66 -18.90 -3.94
C LEU A 106 -1.36 -18.79 -3.15
N ASN A 107 -0.30 -18.37 -3.84
CA ASN A 107 0.96 -18.06 -3.20
C ASN A 107 0.95 -16.69 -2.51
N THR A 108 1.88 -16.45 -1.60
CA THR A 108 2.05 -15.15 -0.93
C THR A 108 2.28 -14.01 -1.91
N LEU A 109 3.13 -14.23 -2.92
CA LEU A 109 3.42 -13.26 -3.97
C LEU A 109 2.15 -12.89 -4.74
N GLU A 110 1.38 -13.89 -5.18
CA GLU A 110 0.14 -13.69 -5.92
C GLU A 110 -0.91 -12.94 -5.10
N LEU A 111 -1.04 -13.25 -3.81
CA LEU A 111 -1.92 -12.51 -2.90
C LEU A 111 -1.53 -11.04 -2.79
N LEU A 112 -0.23 -10.73 -2.73
CA LEU A 112 0.27 -9.35 -2.71
C LEU A 112 0.06 -8.66 -4.06
N GLU A 113 0.16 -9.40 -5.17
CA GLU A 113 -0.17 -8.90 -6.51
C GLU A 113 -1.63 -8.55 -6.69
N LEU A 114 -2.52 -9.46 -6.30
CA LEU A 114 -3.96 -9.24 -6.33
C LEU A 114 -4.36 -8.08 -5.40
N CYS A 115 -3.75 -8.00 -4.21
CA CYS A 115 -3.96 -6.89 -3.29
C CYS A 115 -3.61 -5.56 -3.96
N ASN A 116 -2.47 -5.45 -4.63
CA ASN A 116 -2.11 -4.18 -5.28
C ASN A 116 -2.97 -3.85 -6.50
N LYS A 117 -3.41 -4.85 -7.27
CA LYS A 117 -4.29 -4.64 -8.42
C LYS A 117 -5.68 -4.15 -7.99
N HIS A 118 -6.24 -4.72 -6.92
CA HIS A 118 -7.64 -4.50 -6.54
C HIS A 118 -7.85 -3.58 -5.35
N VAL A 119 -6.88 -3.46 -4.44
CA VAL A 119 -7.00 -2.68 -3.20
C VAL A 119 -6.24 -1.36 -3.30
N SER A 120 -4.96 -1.42 -3.71
CA SER A 120 -4.13 -0.20 -3.81
C SER A 120 -4.59 0.75 -4.92
N SER A 121 -5.27 0.24 -5.96
CA SER A 121 -5.88 1.04 -7.03
C SER A 121 -7.09 1.86 -6.56
N LEU A 122 -7.71 1.46 -5.44
CA LEU A 122 -8.86 2.14 -4.83
C LEU A 122 -8.45 3.16 -3.76
N ALA A 123 -7.15 3.43 -3.62
CA ALA A 123 -6.70 4.50 -2.75
C ALA A 123 -7.21 5.83 -3.33
N PRO A 124 -7.93 6.65 -2.53
CA PRO A 124 -8.38 7.94 -3.01
C PRO A 124 -7.16 8.76 -3.44
N PRO A 125 -7.23 9.46 -4.59
CA PRO A 125 -6.13 10.30 -5.04
C PRO A 125 -5.86 11.34 -3.96
N GLU A 126 -4.63 11.37 -3.46
CA GLU A 126 -4.24 12.35 -2.46
C GLU A 126 -4.36 13.74 -3.08
N GLU A 127 -5.30 14.54 -2.57
CA GLU A 127 -5.29 15.97 -2.83
C GLU A 127 -3.99 16.54 -2.26
N VAL A 128 -3.06 16.87 -3.16
CA VAL A 128 -1.77 17.48 -2.83
C VAL A 128 -2.05 18.90 -2.31
N THR A 129 -2.42 19.02 -1.05
CA THR A 129 -2.69 20.31 -0.38
C THR A 129 -1.41 21.13 -0.17
N ASN A 130 -0.22 20.54 -0.36
CA ASN A 130 1.05 21.25 -0.29
C ASN A 130 1.83 21.12 -1.59
N LYS A 131 1.35 21.83 -2.64
CA LYS A 131 2.24 22.31 -3.70
C LYS A 131 3.28 23.22 -3.05
N VAL A 132 4.42 22.67 -2.65
CA VAL A 132 5.58 23.46 -2.24
C VAL A 132 6.07 24.19 -3.48
N LEU A 133 5.68 25.47 -3.61
CA LEU A 133 6.18 26.37 -4.63
C LEU A 133 7.71 26.40 -4.52
N THR A 134 8.40 25.98 -5.58
CA THR A 134 9.85 26.12 -5.65
C THR A 134 10.22 27.60 -5.65
N LYS A 135 11.38 27.96 -5.07
CA LYS A 135 11.85 29.37 -4.98
C LYS A 135 11.80 30.13 -6.32
N ALA A 136 11.88 29.41 -7.44
CA ALA A 136 11.80 29.96 -8.80
C ALA A 136 10.41 30.53 -9.16
N GLU A 137 9.32 30.00 -8.59
CA GLU A 137 7.96 30.51 -8.88
C GLU A 137 7.61 31.75 -8.04
N LYS A 138 8.18 31.89 -6.84
CA LYS A 138 7.99 33.07 -5.98
C LYS A 138 8.70 34.32 -6.51
N GLN A 139 9.81 34.16 -7.24
CA GLN A 139 10.54 35.28 -7.86
C GLN A 139 9.83 35.86 -9.09
N LYS A 140 9.01 35.07 -9.81
CA LYS A 140 8.26 35.57 -10.97
C LYS A 140 7.10 36.49 -10.60
N LEU A 141 6.56 36.37 -9.39
CA LEU A 141 5.45 37.20 -8.88
C LEU A 141 5.90 38.49 -8.18
N GLY A 142 7.17 38.65 -7.83
CA GLY A 142 7.69 39.81 -7.07
C GLY A 142 8.43 40.86 -7.90
N GLY A 143 8.59 40.68 -9.21
CA GLY A 143 9.48 41.47 -10.07
C GLY A 143 8.85 42.66 -10.78
N GLY A 144 7.82 43.31 -10.22
CA GLY A 144 7.02 44.31 -10.95
C GLY A 144 6.54 45.48 -10.09
N SER A 145 7.43 46.20 -9.39
CA SER A 145 7.13 47.55 -8.89
C SER A 145 8.36 48.18 -8.22
N LYS A 146 9.10 49.00 -8.97
CA LYS A 146 9.79 50.24 -8.52
C LYS A 146 10.71 50.75 -9.64
N LYS A 147 10.14 51.45 -10.63
CA LYS A 147 10.84 52.45 -11.45
C LYS A 147 9.82 53.27 -12.24
N ALA A 148 9.17 54.23 -11.57
CA ALA A 148 8.56 55.42 -12.18
C ALA A 148 8.00 56.32 -11.07
N LEU A 149 8.77 57.34 -10.67
CA LEU A 149 8.33 58.73 -10.47
C LEU A 149 9.40 59.48 -9.65
N LYS A 150 10.12 60.38 -10.31
CA LYS A 150 10.51 61.68 -9.77
C LYS A 150 10.83 62.59 -10.97
N LYS A 151 9.82 63.33 -11.41
CA LYS A 151 9.93 64.50 -12.27
C LYS A 151 9.02 65.57 -11.67
N LYS A 152 9.63 66.53 -10.99
CA LYS A 152 9.29 67.96 -10.86
C LYS A 152 10.11 68.52 -9.70
#